data_AF-A0A5J5C8W2-F1
#
_entry.id   AF-A0A5J5C8W2-F1
#
_cell.length_a   1.000
_cell.length_b   1.000
_cell.length_c   1.000
_cell.angle_alpha   90.00
_cell.angle_beta   90.00
_cell.angle_gamma   90.00
#
_symmetry.space_group_name_H-M   'P 1'
#
loop_
_entity.id
_entity.type
_entity.pdbx_description
1 polymer ?
#
loop_
_entity_poly.entity_id
_entity_poly.type
_entity_poly.pdbx_seq_one_letter_code
_entity_poly.pdbx_strand_id
1 'polypeptide(L)'
;MGNYRTKLTKLSRAGIKDVAVNAGKRSRTYPEGGASRANIKRPRRGEINFLPSYPQGETKDTLENQRLEMVEQFKKTVIDRDMIMIHQHMQRTFALRREEI
;
A
#
# COMPACT_ATOMS: atom_id res chain seq x y z
N MET A 1 -37.07 34.15 1.34
CA MET A 1 -35.86 34.10 2.20
C MET A 1 -34.83 33.17 1.55
N GLY A 2 -33.72 33.71 1.03
CA GLY A 2 -32.76 32.95 0.23
C GLY A 2 -31.81 32.09 1.09
N ASN A 3 -31.63 30.83 0.70
CA ASN A 3 -30.74 29.88 1.36
C ASN A 3 -29.29 30.43 1.44
N TYR A 4 -28.68 30.36 2.62
CA TYR A 4 -27.29 30.77 2.89
C TYR A 4 -26.30 30.20 1.85
N ARG A 5 -26.52 28.95 1.43
CA ARG A 5 -25.71 28.28 0.39
C ARG A 5 -25.74 29.01 -0.96
N THR A 6 -26.89 29.57 -1.33
CA THR A 6 -27.05 30.33 -2.59
C THR A 6 -26.28 31.65 -2.54
N LYS A 7 -26.25 32.31 -1.37
CA LYS A 7 -25.46 33.54 -1.15
C LYS A 7 -23.96 33.26 -1.27
N LEU A 8 -23.47 32.22 -0.61
CA LEU A 8 -22.06 31.80 -0.71
C LEU A 8 -21.66 31.43 -2.15
N THR A 9 -22.53 30.75 -2.89
CA THR A 9 -22.27 30.39 -4.30
C THR A 9 -22.10 31.63 -5.19
N LYS A 10 -22.91 32.68 -4.98
CA LYS A 10 -22.79 33.93 -5.74
C LYS A 10 -21.48 34.67 -5.44
N LEU A 11 -21.09 34.75 -4.17
CA LEU A 11 -19.83 35.39 -3.75
C LEU A 11 -18.61 34.66 -4.33
N SER A 12 -18.64 33.33 -4.30
CA SER A 12 -17.63 32.49 -4.94
C SER A 12 -17.52 32.74 -6.46
N ARG A 13 -18.65 32.84 -7.18
CA ARG A 13 -18.68 33.16 -8.62
C ARG A 13 -18.21 34.58 -8.94
N ALA A 14 -18.38 35.52 -8.01
CA ALA A 14 -17.88 36.89 -8.13
C ALA A 14 -16.36 37.01 -7.86
N GLY A 15 -15.66 35.90 -7.61
CA GLY A 15 -14.21 35.87 -7.45
C GLY A 15 -13.70 36.09 -6.02
N ILE A 16 -14.59 36.06 -5.01
CA ILE A 16 -14.19 36.18 -3.60
C ILE A 16 -13.55 34.86 -3.15
N LYS A 17 -12.22 34.89 -2.97
CA LYS A 17 -11.39 33.72 -2.69
C LYS A 17 -11.74 33.03 -1.37
N ASP A 18 -12.16 33.80 -0.35
CA ASP A 18 -12.52 33.28 0.98
C ASP A 18 -13.69 32.30 0.95
N VAL A 19 -14.53 32.37 -0.08
CA VAL A 19 -15.70 31.49 -0.27
C VAL A 19 -15.46 30.48 -1.42
N ALA A 20 -14.29 30.51 -2.06
CA ALA A 20 -14.01 29.75 -3.28
C ALA A 20 -13.34 28.38 -3.05
N VAL A 21 -13.23 27.91 -1.81
CA VAL A 21 -12.43 26.72 -1.41
C VAL A 21 -12.83 25.42 -2.15
N ASN A 22 -14.04 25.35 -2.72
CA ASN A 22 -14.49 24.23 -3.57
C ASN A 22 -15.10 24.68 -4.90
N ALA A 23 -14.97 25.95 -5.26
CA ALA A 23 -15.44 26.48 -6.52
C ALA A 23 -14.60 25.91 -7.66
N GLY A 24 -15.24 25.37 -8.69
CA GLY A 24 -14.54 24.82 -9.86
C GLY A 24 -14.45 23.30 -9.93
N LYS A 25 -14.82 22.56 -8.87
CA LYS A 25 -15.04 21.11 -8.96
C LYS A 25 -16.35 20.82 -9.70
N ARG A 26 -16.36 19.75 -10.50
CA ARG A 26 -17.54 19.27 -11.22
C ARG A 26 -18.71 19.07 -10.25
N SER A 27 -19.85 19.67 -10.56
CA SER A 27 -21.09 19.52 -9.79
C SER A 27 -22.31 19.62 -10.72
N ARG A 28 -23.51 19.31 -10.21
CA ARG A 28 -24.76 19.40 -10.98
C ARG A 28 -24.97 20.78 -11.61
N THR A 29 -24.50 21.84 -10.95
CA THR A 29 -24.64 23.24 -11.38
C THR A 29 -23.38 23.79 -12.05
N TYR A 30 -22.33 22.97 -12.21
CA TYR A 30 -21.08 23.32 -12.88
C TYR A 30 -20.47 22.04 -13.51
N PRO A 31 -21.06 21.55 -14.62
CA PRO A 31 -20.64 20.30 -15.27
C PRO A 31 -19.25 20.40 -15.93
N GLU A 32 -18.88 21.59 -16.42
CA GLU A 32 -17.57 21.89 -17.03
C GLU A 32 -16.40 21.91 -16.03
N GLY A 33 -16.68 21.80 -14.73
CA GLY A 33 -15.65 21.75 -13.71
C GLY A 33 -14.73 20.54 -13.81
N GLY A 34 -13.52 20.69 -13.28
CA GLY A 34 -12.56 19.59 -13.16
C GLY A 34 -13.10 18.49 -12.24
N ALA A 35 -12.73 17.24 -12.52
CA ALA A 35 -13.13 16.12 -11.67
C ALA A 35 -12.65 16.35 -10.23
N SER A 36 -13.52 16.13 -9.25
CA SER A 36 -13.20 16.31 -7.82
C SER A 36 -12.00 15.50 -7.34
N ARG A 37 -11.66 14.43 -8.08
CA ARG A 37 -10.56 13.49 -7.81
C ARG A 37 -9.27 13.81 -8.56
N ALA A 38 -9.24 14.85 -9.41
CA ALA A 38 -8.08 15.15 -10.25
C ALA A 38 -6.81 15.45 -9.44
N ASN A 39 -6.96 16.04 -8.24
CA ASN A 39 -5.84 16.39 -7.36
C ASN A 39 -5.54 15.32 -6.29
N ILE A 40 -6.23 14.18 -6.35
CA ILE A 40 -6.00 13.08 -5.40
C ILE A 40 -4.90 12.18 -5.99
N LYS A 41 -3.71 12.19 -5.37
CA LYS A 41 -2.62 11.28 -5.73
C LYS A 41 -3.13 9.83 -5.67
N ARG A 42 -3.05 9.13 -6.80
CA ARG A 42 -3.34 7.69 -6.83
C ARG A 42 -2.12 6.92 -6.30
N PRO A 43 -2.31 5.83 -5.53
CA PRO A 43 -1.21 4.94 -5.21
C PRO A 43 -0.60 4.41 -6.52
N ARG A 44 0.74 4.47 -6.65
CA ARG A 44 1.44 3.85 -7.78
C ARG A 44 1.28 2.33 -7.63
N ARG A 45 0.63 1.68 -8.59
CA ARG A 45 0.66 0.22 -8.71
C ARG A 45 2.05 -0.15 -9.22
N GLY A 46 2.95 -0.63 -8.36
CA GLY A 46 4.31 -0.97 -8.81
C GLY A 46 5.23 -1.66 -7.81
N GLU A 47 4.98 -1.59 -6.50
CA GLU A 47 5.88 -2.16 -5.49
C GLU A 47 5.52 -3.61 -5.08
N ILE A 48 4.55 -4.23 -5.76
CA ILE A 48 3.99 -5.53 -5.31
C ILE A 48 4.87 -6.72 -5.73
N ASN A 49 5.77 -6.55 -6.71
CA ASN A 49 6.54 -7.65 -7.31
C ASN A 49 8.05 -7.54 -7.04
N PHE A 50 8.46 -7.09 -5.85
CA PHE A 50 9.87 -7.21 -5.48
C PHE A 50 10.19 -8.69 -5.22
N LEU A 51 10.95 -9.29 -6.14
CA LEU A 51 11.50 -10.64 -6.00
C LEU A 51 13.03 -10.54 -5.88
N PRO A 52 13.59 -10.64 -4.67
CA PRO A 52 15.03 -10.59 -4.48
C PRO A 52 15.69 -11.86 -5.03
N SER A 53 16.94 -11.74 -5.48
CA SER A 53 17.77 -12.88 -5.85
C SER A 53 18.14 -13.72 -4.62
N TYR A 54 18.53 -14.98 -4.83
CA TYR A 54 19.02 -15.82 -3.76
C TYR A 54 20.30 -15.25 -3.13
N PRO A 55 20.53 -15.49 -1.83
CA PRO A 55 21.77 -15.09 -1.17
C PRO A 55 23.00 -15.71 -1.86
N GLN A 56 24.15 -15.03 -1.74
CA GLN A 56 25.41 -15.50 -2.33
C GLN A 56 25.75 -16.92 -1.83
N GLY A 57 25.92 -17.85 -2.76
CA GLY A 57 26.32 -19.24 -2.46
C GLY A 57 25.18 -20.17 -2.05
N GLU A 58 23.94 -19.68 -2.01
CA GLU A 58 22.76 -20.50 -1.75
C GLU A 58 22.09 -20.90 -3.06
N THR A 59 21.65 -22.15 -3.15
CA THR A 59 20.85 -22.68 -4.27
C THR A 59 19.41 -22.88 -3.83
N LYS A 60 18.52 -23.18 -4.78
CA LYS A 60 17.14 -23.52 -4.46
C LYS A 60 17.04 -24.66 -3.45
N ASP A 61 17.85 -25.70 -3.62
CA ASP A 61 17.81 -26.90 -2.77
C ASP A 61 18.30 -26.60 -1.35
N THR A 62 19.35 -25.78 -1.19
CA THR A 62 19.85 -25.42 0.14
C THR A 62 18.84 -24.56 0.90
N LEU A 63 18.19 -23.63 0.21
CA LEU A 63 17.12 -22.80 0.80
C LEU A 63 15.89 -23.64 1.15
N GLU A 64 15.54 -24.64 0.35
CA GLU A 64 14.42 -25.55 0.66
C GLU A 64 14.71 -26.41 1.89
N ASN A 65 15.94 -26.90 2.05
CA ASN A 65 16.33 -27.60 3.27
C ASN A 65 16.17 -26.72 4.52
N GLN A 66 16.63 -25.47 4.47
CA GLN A 66 16.45 -24.50 5.57
C GLN A 66 14.96 -24.20 5.83
N ARG A 67 14.12 -24.20 4.79
CA ARG A 67 12.66 -24.04 4.94
C ARG A 67 12.03 -25.23 5.65
N LEU A 68 12.43 -26.45 5.30
CA LEU A 68 11.95 -27.68 5.93
C LEU A 68 12.35 -27.76 7.40
N GLU A 69 13.60 -27.43 7.73
CA GLU A 69 14.08 -27.36 9.11
C GLU A 69 13.25 -26.39 9.94
N MET A 70 12.91 -25.22 9.39
CA MET A 70 12.06 -24.25 10.05
C MET A 70 10.65 -24.79 10.31
N VAL A 71 10.06 -25.51 9.35
CA VAL A 71 8.75 -26.17 9.53
C VAL A 71 8.83 -27.20 10.65
N GLU A 72 9.92 -27.97 10.73
CA GLU A 72 10.14 -28.93 11.81
C GLU A 72 10.26 -28.23 13.17
N GLN A 73 10.99 -27.12 13.25
CA GLN A 73 11.08 -26.33 14.49
C GLN A 73 9.70 -25.80 14.91
N PHE A 74 8.87 -25.32 13.99
CA PHE A 74 7.52 -24.87 14.32
C PHE A 74 6.58 -25.99 14.80
N LYS A 75 6.86 -27.25 14.49
CA LYS A 75 6.12 -28.40 15.04
C LYS A 75 6.44 -28.67 16.51
N LYS A 76 7.59 -28.21 17.00
CA LYS A 76 7.98 -28.37 18.42
C LYS A 76 7.11 -27.52 19.34
N THR A 77 7.12 -27.84 20.63
CA THR A 77 6.45 -27.04 21.65
C THR A 77 7.09 -25.65 21.75
N VAL A 78 6.36 -24.65 22.28
CA VAL A 78 6.87 -23.27 22.38
C VAL A 78 8.15 -23.17 23.21
N ILE A 79 8.33 -24.06 24.19
CA ILE A 79 9.50 -24.10 25.07
C ILE A 79 10.73 -24.64 24.32
N ASP A 80 10.55 -25.62 23.44
CA ASP A 80 11.64 -26.30 22.71
C ASP A 80 11.99 -25.63 21.37
N ARG A 81 11.26 -24.56 21.00
CA ARG A 81 11.47 -23.84 19.74
C ARG A 81 12.71 -22.95 19.83
N ASP A 82 13.64 -23.17 18.92
CA ASP A 82 14.72 -22.23 18.69
C ASP A 82 14.25 -21.06 17.81
N MET A 83 13.78 -20.00 18.47
CA MET A 83 13.33 -18.78 17.79
C MET A 83 14.47 -18.04 17.08
N ILE A 84 15.72 -18.19 17.54
CA ILE A 84 16.88 -17.54 16.93
C ILE A 84 17.16 -18.19 15.59
N MET A 85 17.23 -19.53 15.56
CA MET A 85 17.38 -20.31 14.32
C MET A 85 16.25 -20.01 13.33
N ILE A 86 14.99 -20.02 13.80
CA ILE A 86 13.82 -19.71 12.96
C ILE A 86 13.96 -18.32 12.33
N HIS A 87 14.34 -17.30 13.10
CA HIS A 87 14.48 -15.94 12.58
C HIS A 87 15.56 -15.85 11.49
N GLN A 88 16.70 -16.51 11.68
CA GLN A 88 17.78 -16.55 10.71
C GLN A 88 17.36 -17.26 9.42
N HIS A 89 16.74 -18.43 9.51
CA HIS A 89 16.25 -19.15 8.32
C HIS A 89 15.12 -18.39 7.63
N MET A 90 14.25 -17.69 8.36
CA MET A 90 13.21 -16.84 7.78
C MET A 90 13.80 -15.75 6.89
N GLN A 91 14.87 -15.09 7.33
CA GLN A 91 15.53 -14.06 6.53
C GLN A 91 16.21 -14.66 5.28
N ARG A 92 16.92 -15.78 5.42
CA ARG A 92 17.65 -16.41 4.30
C ARG A 92 16.72 -16.98 3.23
N THR A 93 15.62 -17.61 3.63
CA THR A 93 14.65 -18.26 2.72
C THR A 93 13.62 -17.30 2.12
N PHE A 94 13.71 -15.99 2.39
CA PHE A 94 12.70 -15.02 1.95
C PHE A 94 12.52 -15.01 0.42
N ALA A 95 13.61 -15.05 -0.34
CA ALA A 95 13.56 -15.05 -1.80
C ALA A 95 12.79 -16.27 -2.35
N LEU A 96 13.11 -17.47 -1.85
CA LEU A 96 12.43 -18.72 -2.23
C LEU A 96 10.93 -18.67 -1.87
N ARG A 97 10.59 -18.28 -0.64
CA ARG A 97 9.18 -18.21 -0.19
C ARG A 97 8.36 -17.15 -0.91
N ARG A 98 9.00 -16.14 -1.52
CA ARG A 98 8.32 -15.10 -2.31
C ARG A 98 7.97 -15.56 -3.72
N GLU A 99 8.71 -16.52 -4.28
CA GLU A 99 8.40 -17.13 -5.59
C GLU A 99 7.10 -17.94 -5.56
N GLU A 100 6.74 -18.51 -4.41
CA GLU A 100 5.55 -19.35 -4.24
C GLU A 100 4.23 -18.56 -4.06
N ILE A 101 4.28 -17.23 -3.93
CA ILE A 101 3.14 -16.33 -3.67
C ILE A 101 2.74 -15.54 -4.91
#